data_AF-A0A355YH47-F1
#
_entry.id   AF-A0A355YH47-F1
#
_cell.length_a   1.000
_cell.length_b   1.000
_cell.length_c   1.000
_cell.angle_alpha   90.00
_cell.angle_beta   90.00
_cell.angle_gamma   90.00
#
_symmetry.space_group_name_H-M   'P 1'
#
loop_
_entity.id
_entity.type
_entity.pdbx_description
1 polymer ?
#
loop_
_entity_poly.entity_id
_entity_poly.type
_entity_poly.pdbx_seq_one_letter_code
_entity_poly.pdbx_strand_id
1 'polypeptide(L)' 'MKIKRFVAADMRTAMNLVRKEHGPDAVILSNRRIEEGVEIVAAAHYDETAVQRALEASRPAPEPAPKPRSA' A
#
# COMPACT_ATOMS: atom_id res chain seq x y z
N MET A 1 3.75 6.35 8.49
CA MET A 1 2.34 5.97 8.29
C MET A 1 1.44 7.05 8.89
N LYS A 2 0.60 7.71 8.10
CA LYS A 2 -0.44 8.65 8.60
C LYS A 2 -1.81 8.07 8.31
N ILE A 3 -2.56 7.67 9.34
CA ILE A 3 -3.90 7.10 9.22
C ILE A 3 -4.93 8.21 9.47
N LYS A 4 -5.93 8.32 8.59
CA LYS A 4 -7.02 9.30 8.71
C LYS A 4 -8.36 8.68 8.31
N ARG A 5 -9.42 9.18 8.93
CA ARG A 5 -10.81 8.85 8.60
C ARG A 5 -11.41 9.95 7.73
N PHE A 6 -12.16 9.54 6.72
CA PHE A 6 -12.88 10.40 5.78
C PHE A 6 -14.35 10.01 5.81
N VAL A 7 -15.23 11.00 5.94
CA VAL A 7 -16.68 10.82 5.87
C VAL A 7 -17.19 11.68 4.73
N ALA A 8 -18.01 11.09 3.86
CA ALA A 8 -18.64 11.82 2.75
C ALA A 8 -20.02 11.24 2.42
N ALA A 9 -20.85 12.03 1.75
CA ALA A 9 -22.20 11.63 1.33
C ALA A 9 -22.21 10.41 0.39
N ASP A 10 -21.14 10.22 -0.40
CA ASP A 10 -21.04 9.13 -1.36
C ASP A 10 -19.59 8.63 -1.51
N MET A 11 -19.43 7.43 -2.06
CA MET A 11 -18.13 6.78 -2.29
C MET A 11 -17.19 7.61 -3.18
N ARG A 12 -17.71 8.29 -4.20
CA ARG A 12 -16.88 9.05 -5.16
C ARG A 12 -16.26 10.25 -4.45
N THR A 13 -17.06 10.96 -3.65
CA THR A 13 -16.62 12.09 -2.83
C THR A 13 -15.62 11.61 -1.77
N ALA A 14 -15.89 10.51 -1.07
CA ALA A 14 -14.97 9.94 -0.10
C ALA A 14 -13.61 9.60 -0.72
N MET A 15 -13.61 8.92 -1.88
CA MET A 15 -12.38 8.55 -2.58
C MET A 15 -11.61 9.75 -3.15
N ASN A 16 -12.30 10.83 -3.52
CA ASN A 16 -11.66 12.09 -3.92
C ASN A 16 -10.96 12.76 -2.73
N LEU A 17 -11.59 12.75 -1.53
CA LEU A 17 -10.97 13.27 -0.32
C LEU A 17 -9.71 12.48 0.06
N VAL A 18 -9.79 11.15 0.00
CA VAL A 18 -8.62 10.28 0.24
C VAL A 18 -7.49 10.62 -0.73
N ARG A 19 -7.77 10.74 -2.04
CA ARG A 19 -6.74 11.08 -3.03
C ARG A 19 -6.14 12.47 -2.83
N LYS A 20 -6.98 13.45 -2.49
CA LYS A 20 -6.53 14.84 -2.27
C LYS A 20 -5.61 14.96 -1.04
N GLU A 21 -5.87 14.18 0.00
CA GLU A 21 -5.11 14.23 1.26
C GLU A 21 -3.91 13.28 1.27
N HIS A 22 -4.08 12.04 0.80
CA HIS A 22 -3.11 10.96 0.92
C HIS A 22 -2.40 10.61 -0.39
N GLY A 23 -2.86 11.16 -1.52
CA GLY A 23 -2.32 10.87 -2.83
C GLY A 23 -2.94 9.62 -3.48
N PRO A 24 -2.47 9.26 -4.69
CA PRO A 24 -2.96 8.11 -5.43
C PRO A 24 -2.60 6.77 -4.76
N ASP A 25 -1.51 6.71 -4.01
CA ASP A 25 -0.97 5.50 -3.39
C ASP A 25 -1.53 5.22 -1.99
N ALA A 26 -2.68 5.82 -1.66
CA ALA A 26 -3.32 5.65 -0.37
C ALA A 26 -3.89 4.23 -0.24
N VAL A 27 -3.62 3.58 0.90
CA VAL A 27 -4.18 2.26 1.22
C VAL A 27 -5.44 2.43 2.04
N ILE A 28 -6.54 1.82 1.57
CA ILE A 28 -7.81 1.80 2.29
C ILE A 28 -7.79 0.66 3.32
N LEU A 29 -7.97 1.00 4.59
CA LEU A 29 -7.99 0.06 5.72
C LEU A 29 -9.43 -0.38 6.07
N SER A 30 -10.41 0.52 5.91
CA SER A 30 -11.81 0.21 6.18
C SER A 30 -12.74 1.03 5.28
N ASN A 31 -13.88 0.43 4.94
CA ASN A 31 -14.99 1.05 4.23
C ASN A 31 -16.30 0.62 4.88
N ARG A 32 -17.08 1.58 5.36
CA ARG A 32 -18.40 1.33 5.97
C ARG A 32 -19.40 2.36 5.46
N ARG A 33 -20.66 1.93 5.31
CA ARG A 33 -21.79 2.84 5.15
C ARG A 33 -22.36 3.17 6.53
N ILE A 34 -22.57 4.46 6.77
CA ILE A 34 -23.14 5.02 8.00
C ILE A 34 -24.34 5.91 7.63
N GLU A 35 -25.10 6.36 8.62
CA GLU A 35 -26.26 7.24 8.37
C GLU A 35 -25.87 8.54 7.66
N GLU A 36 -24.68 9.07 7.94
CA GLU A 36 -24.12 10.28 7.30
C GLU A 36 -23.52 10.04 5.90
N GLY A 37 -23.55 8.79 5.40
CA GLY A 37 -23.04 8.41 4.07
C GLY A 37 -22.02 7.28 4.12
N VAL A 38 -20.77 7.56 3.74
CA VAL A 38 -19.68 6.58 3.67
C VAL A 38 -18.52 7.03 4.54
N GLU A 39 -18.08 6.13 5.41
CA GLU A 39 -16.86 6.25 6.20
C GLU A 39 -15.74 5.42 5.56
N ILE A 40 -14.63 6.08 5.22
CA ILE A 40 -13.40 5.46 4.72
C ILE A 40 -12.25 5.75 5.69
N VAL A 41 -11.56 4.70 6.13
CA VAL A 41 -10.29 4.86 6.87
C VAL A 41 -9.16 4.51 5.92
N ALA A 42 -8.23 5.44 5.72
CA ALA A 42 -7.11 5.27 4.81
C ALA A 42 -5.79 5.70 5.46
N ALA A 43 -4.69 5.20 4.90
CA ALA A 43 -3.35 5.55 5.33
C ALA A 43 -2.49 6.04 4.17
N ALA A 44 -1.72 7.11 4.39
CA ALA A 44 -0.65 7.53 3.49
C ALA A 44 0.69 6.93 3.92
N HIS A 45 1.56 6.71 2.93
CA HIS A 45 2.92 6.18 3.06
C HIS A 45 2.95 4.68 3.40
N TYR A 46 2.25 3.85 2.63
CA TYR A 46 2.75 2.50 2.39
C TYR A 46 3.94 2.67 1.45
N ASP A 47 5.15 2.73 2.02
CA ASP A 47 6.35 3.00 1.25
C ASP A 47 6.69 1.75 0.42
N GLU A 48 6.15 1.67 -0.79
CA GLU A 48 6.42 0.59 -1.73
C GLU A 48 7.93 0.43 -1.95
N THR A 49 8.71 1.51 -1.90
CA THR A 49 10.18 1.45 -2.07
C THR A 49 10.87 0.81 -0.87
N ALA A 50 10.34 0.97 0.34
CA ALA A 50 10.84 0.27 1.52
C ALA A 50 10.53 -1.23 1.45
N VAL A 51 9.34 -1.60 0.95
CA VAL A 51 8.93 -3.00 0.76
C VAL A 51 9.74 -3.64 -0.37
N GLN A 52 9.90 -2.98 -1.52
CA GLN A 52 10.71 -3.48 -2.63
C GLN A 52 12.17 -3.66 -2.23
N ARG A 53 12.77 -2.70 -1.51
CA ARG A 53 14.13 -2.87 -0.98
C ARG A 53 14.24 -4.02 0.03
N ALA A 54 13.25 -4.21 0.89
CA ALA A 54 13.24 -5.35 1.81
C ALA A 54 13.11 -6.70 1.07
N LEU A 55 12.31 -6.76 -0.01
CA LEU A 55 12.17 -7.93 -0.87
C LEU A 55 13.46 -8.21 -1.66
N GLU A 56 14.09 -7.18 -2.25
CA GLU A 56 15.36 -7.32 -2.96
C GLU A 56 16.50 -7.73 -2.03
N ALA A 57 16.59 -7.14 -0.84
CA ALA A 57 17.60 -7.52 0.17
C ALA A 57 17.42 -8.95 0.70
N SER A 58 16.19 -9.47 0.66
CA SER A 58 15.85 -10.83 1.09
C SER A 58 15.95 -11.86 -0.05
N ARG A 59 16.34 -11.44 -1.26
CA ARG A 59 16.49 -12.33 -2.40
C ARG A 59 17.80 -13.11 -2.25
N PRO A 60 17.78 -14.45 -2.07
CA PRO A 60 19.01 -15.22 -1.96
C PRO A 60 19.82 -15.06 -3.25
N ALA A 61 21.12 -14.83 -3.11
CA ALA A 61 22.03 -14.78 -4.24
C ALA A 61 21.91 -16.07 -5.05
N PRO A 62 21.92 -16.02 -6.40
CA PRO A 62 21.93 -17.24 -7.19
C PRO A 62 23.15 -18.07 -6.77
N GLU A 63 22.91 -19.30 -6.30
CA GLU A 63 23.97 -20.23 -5.96
C GLU A 63 24.94 -20.35 -7.14
N PRO A 64 26.26 -20.25 -6.92
CA PRO A 64 27.22 -20.38 -7.98
C PRO A 64 27.09 -21.78 -8.60
N ALA A 65 26.82 -21.82 -9.91
CA ALA A 65 26.67 -23.05 -10.67
C ALA A 65 27.85 -24.01 -10.39
N PRO A 66 27.58 -25.33 -10.20
CA PRO A 66 28.63 -26.28 -9.87
C PRO A 66 29.66 -26.33 -11.01
N LYS A 67 30.93 -26.10 -10.66
CA LYS A 67 32.03 -26.19 -11.62
C LYS A 67 32.08 -27.61 -12.20
N PRO A 68 32.14 -27.78 -13.53
CA PRO A 68 32.27 -29.11 -14.12
C PRO A 68 33.59 -29.73 -13.63
N ARG A 69 33.48 -30.91 -13.03
CA ARG A 69 34.63 -31.72 -12.62
C ARG A 69 35.26 -32.28 -13.89
N SER A 70 36.38 -31.68 -14.32
CA SER A 70 37.19 -32.20 -15.42
C SER A 70 37.67 -33.62 -15.09
N ALA A 71 37.47 -34.52 -16.05
CA ALA A 71 37.91 -35.91 -16.03
C ALA A 71 39.40 -36.05 -16.37
#